data_AF-A0A6A4WQQ2-F1
#
_entry.id   AF-A0A6A4WQQ2-F1
#
_cell.length_a   1.000
_cell.length_b   1.000
_cell.length_c   1.000
_cell.angle_alpha   90.00
_cell.angle_beta   90.00
_cell.angle_gamma   90.00
#
_symmetry.space_group_name_H-M   'P 1'
#
loop_
_entity.id
_entity.type
_entity.pdbx_description
1 polymer ?
#
loop_
_entity_poly.entity_id
_entity_poly.type
_entity_poly.pdbx_seq_one_letter_code
_entity_poly.pdbx_strand_id
1 'polypeptide(L)'
;MVLDTADVWRRASHNFSELIQQCYFGRNVTCERAGEWSEIVTEMGICQTFQTNEPVKTSGHFNHLYLVLNDKQKKFKNEEGFRVLIHDPGDDPRLMVRTHGSSIIQRHGRDVRMVLKEVRGQP
;
A
#
# COMPACT_ATOMS: atom_id res chain seq x y z
N MET A 1 -8.04 20.82 -25.01
CA MET A 1 -7.05 20.10 -24.20
C MET A 1 -7.84 19.18 -23.27
N VAL A 2 -7.88 17.88 -23.57
CA VAL A 2 -8.54 16.90 -22.70
C VAL A 2 -7.50 16.48 -21.67
N LEU A 3 -7.72 16.81 -20.40
CA LEU A 3 -6.88 16.30 -19.32
C LEU A 3 -7.20 14.81 -19.17
N ASP A 4 -6.17 13.97 -19.19
CA ASP A 4 -6.33 12.57 -18.80
C ASP A 4 -6.83 12.52 -17.35
N THR A 5 -7.76 11.61 -17.07
CA THR A 5 -8.31 11.43 -15.72
C THR A 5 -7.19 11.13 -14.72
N ALA A 6 -6.15 10.38 -15.15
CA ALA A 6 -4.97 10.14 -14.33
C ALA A 6 -4.21 11.42 -13.96
N ASP A 7 -4.10 12.39 -14.88
CA ASP A 7 -3.40 13.65 -14.62
C ASP A 7 -4.14 14.54 -13.62
N VAL A 8 -5.47 14.50 -13.63
CA VAL A 8 -6.29 15.19 -12.63
C VAL A 8 -6.07 14.54 -11.25
N TRP A 9 -6.06 13.21 -11.18
CA TRP A 9 -5.82 12.50 -9.92
C TRP A 9 -4.43 12.74 -9.36
N ARG A 10 -3.37 12.76 -10.18
CA ARG A 10 -2.00 13.06 -9.73
C ARG A 10 -1.87 14.46 -9.12
N ARG A 11 -2.65 15.43 -9.60
CA ARG A 11 -2.64 16.79 -9.03
C ARG A 11 -3.36 16.88 -7.70
N ALA A 12 -4.31 15.98 -7.45
CA ALA A 12 -5.12 15.93 -6.24
C ALA A 12 -4.64 14.87 -5.24
N SER A 13 -3.64 14.06 -5.59
CA SER A 13 -3.17 12.96 -4.76
C SER A 13 -2.32 13.43 -3.58
N HIS A 14 -2.21 12.55 -2.59
CA HIS A 14 -1.30 12.75 -1.46
C HIS A 14 0.16 12.78 -1.97
N ASN A 15 0.96 13.67 -1.40
CA ASN A 15 2.40 13.66 -1.64
C ASN A 15 3.02 12.42 -0.96
N PHE A 16 3.82 11.64 -1.70
CA PHE A 16 4.45 10.41 -1.19
C PHE A 16 5.23 10.62 0.11
N SER A 17 6.11 11.64 0.14
CA SER A 17 6.96 11.94 1.28
C SER A 17 6.17 12.46 2.49
N GLU A 18 4.97 13.00 2.27
CA GLU A 18 4.07 13.34 3.36
C GLU A 18 3.30 12.11 3.88
N LEU A 19 3.00 11.17 2.99
CA LEU A 19 2.25 9.95 3.29
C LEU A 19 3.07 8.93 4.07
N ILE A 20 4.26 8.58 3.60
CA ILE A 20 5.15 7.57 4.18
C ILE A 20 6.34 8.29 4.83
N GLN A 21 6.28 8.43 6.16
CA GLN A 21 7.31 9.15 6.93
C GLN A 21 8.54 8.28 7.19
N GLN A 22 8.34 6.98 7.40
CA GLN A 22 9.42 6.00 7.59
C GLN A 22 9.04 4.69 6.93
N CYS A 23 10.02 4.05 6.31
CA CYS A 23 9.85 2.78 5.62
C CYS A 23 11.06 1.87 5.85
N TYR A 24 10.82 0.69 6.41
CA TYR A 24 11.83 -0.35 6.58
C TYR A 24 11.33 -1.69 6.07
N PHE A 25 12.23 -2.50 5.53
CA PHE A 25 11.96 -3.88 5.15
C PHE A 25 12.96 -4.81 5.85
N GLY A 26 12.60 -5.26 7.05
CA GLY A 26 13.49 -5.99 7.93
C GLY A 26 14.31 -5.09 8.86
N ARG A 27 15.26 -5.70 9.57
CA ARG A 27 16.07 -5.00 10.57
C ARG A 27 17.08 -4.04 9.92
N ASN A 28 16.87 -2.74 10.12
CA ASN A 28 17.79 -1.68 9.69
C ASN A 28 18.05 -1.66 8.16
N VAL A 29 17.07 -2.13 7.38
CA VAL A 29 17.10 -2.06 5.91
C VAL A 29 15.97 -1.14 5.50
N THR A 30 16.31 -0.03 4.84
CA THR A 30 15.31 0.91 4.31
C THR A 30 14.63 0.33 3.09
N CYS A 31 13.40 0.76 2.81
CA CYS A 31 12.64 0.22 1.68
C CYS A 31 13.31 0.47 0.33
N GLU A 32 13.98 1.61 0.14
CA GLU A 32 14.69 1.96 -1.09
C GLU A 32 15.84 1.00 -1.41
N ARG A 33 16.37 0.31 -0.39
CA ARG A 33 17.39 -0.72 -0.56
C ARG A 33 16.79 -2.10 -0.82
N ALA A 34 15.57 -2.35 -0.36
CA ALA A 34 14.93 -3.66 -0.40
C ALA A 34 14.00 -3.85 -1.61
N GLY A 35 13.53 -2.75 -2.20
CA GLY A 35 12.52 -2.77 -3.23
C GLY A 35 12.25 -1.40 -3.81
N GLU A 36 11.16 -1.30 -4.56
CA GLU A 36 10.77 -0.09 -5.26
C GLU A 36 9.33 0.28 -4.92
N TRP A 37 9.11 1.59 -4.81
CA TRP A 37 7.77 2.18 -4.74
C TRP A 37 7.36 2.67 -6.11
N SER A 38 6.11 2.45 -6.49
CA SER A 38 5.53 2.99 -7.72
C SER A 38 4.10 3.46 -7.51
N GLU A 39 3.65 4.32 -8.42
CA GLU A 39 2.29 4.83 -8.42
C GLU A 39 1.37 3.94 -9.24
N ILE A 40 0.17 3.69 -8.72
CA ILE A 40 -0.91 3.05 -9.46
C ILE A 40 -2.19 3.86 -9.38
N VAL A 41 -2.90 3.95 -10.50
CA VAL A 41 -4.20 4.62 -10.58
C VAL A 41 -5.29 3.60 -10.24
N THR A 42 -6.09 3.92 -9.23
CA THR A 42 -7.21 3.08 -8.78
C THR A 42 -8.51 3.89 -8.79
N GLU A 43 -9.64 3.24 -8.48
CA GLU A 43 -10.91 3.93 -8.28
C GLU A 43 -10.91 4.89 -7.07
N MET A 44 -9.93 4.75 -6.17
CA MET A 44 -9.72 5.64 -5.03
C MET A 44 -8.79 6.82 -5.35
N GLY A 45 -8.27 6.90 -6.59
CA GLY A 45 -7.24 7.85 -7.00
C GLY A 45 -5.86 7.20 -7.06
N ILE A 46 -4.81 8.00 -6.88
CA ILE A 46 -3.42 7.51 -6.90
C ILE A 46 -3.10 6.78 -5.60
N CYS A 47 -2.67 5.53 -5.72
CA CYS A 47 -2.13 4.72 -4.64
C CYS A 47 -0.63 4.47 -4.84
N GLN A 48 0.05 4.16 -3.74
CA GLN A 48 1.46 3.80 -3.71
C GLN A 48 1.57 2.30 -3.48
N THR A 49 2.31 1.61 -4.34
CA THR A 49 2.58 0.17 -4.22
C THR A 49 4.06 -0.08 -4.00
N PHE A 50 4.38 -1.10 -3.20
CA PHE A 50 5.75 -1.48 -2.87
C PHE A 50 6.00 -2.92 -3.31
N GLN A 51 7.09 -3.12 -4.03
CA GLN A 51 7.53 -4.45 -4.46
C GLN A 51 8.97 -4.68 -4.01
N THR A 52 9.22 -5.82 -3.37
CA THR A 52 10.57 -6.24 -2.98
C THR A 52 11.35 -6.77 -4.18
N ASN A 53 12.65 -6.48 -4.23
CA ASN A 53 13.55 -6.99 -5.27
C ASN A 53 13.79 -8.49 -5.16
N GLU A 54 13.76 -9.01 -3.93
CA GLU A 54 14.05 -10.40 -3.60
C GLU A 54 12.86 -11.06 -2.89
N PRO A 55 12.60 -12.37 -3.13
CA PRO A 55 11.60 -13.11 -2.38
C PRO A 55 11.91 -13.12 -0.88
N VAL A 56 10.85 -13.04 -0.08
CA VAL A 56 10.95 -13.09 1.38
C VAL A 56 11.24 -14.51 1.85
N LYS A 57 12.45 -14.72 2.41
CA LYS A 57 12.95 -16.05 2.79
C LYS A 57 12.55 -16.48 4.21
N THR A 58 12.28 -15.53 5.10
CA THR A 58 12.11 -15.81 6.53
C THR A 58 10.86 -15.12 7.07
N SER A 59 10.02 -15.87 7.77
CA SER A 59 8.81 -15.34 8.41
C SER A 59 9.11 -14.56 9.70
N GLY A 60 8.06 -13.94 10.23
CA GLY A 60 8.04 -13.28 11.53
C GLY A 60 8.27 -11.78 11.45
N HIS A 61 7.48 -11.04 12.23
CA HIS A 61 8.08 -10.02 13.05
C HIS A 61 8.95 -9.00 12.32
N PHE A 62 10.18 -8.93 12.80
CA PHE A 62 11.26 -8.04 12.40
C PHE A 62 11.83 -8.20 10.99
N ASN A 63 11.25 -9.04 10.13
CA ASN A 63 11.86 -9.39 8.84
C ASN A 63 11.12 -8.85 7.61
N HIS A 64 10.05 -8.06 7.81
CA HIS A 64 9.14 -7.63 6.72
C HIS A 64 8.96 -6.11 6.68
N LEU A 65 7.89 -5.65 6.05
CA LEU A 65 7.57 -4.25 5.84
C LEU A 65 7.08 -3.56 7.12
N TYR A 66 7.65 -2.39 7.40
CA TYR A 66 7.30 -1.48 8.48
C TYR A 66 7.10 -0.08 7.92
N LEU A 67 5.95 0.50 8.23
CA LEU A 67 5.57 1.83 7.75
C LEU A 67 5.15 2.72 8.91
N VAL A 68 5.64 3.95 8.90
CA VAL A 68 5.04 5.05 9.66
C VAL A 68 4.29 5.92 8.66
N LEU A 69 2.97 5.86 8.73
CA LEU A 69 2.07 6.59 7.83
C LEU A 69 1.56 7.86 8.50
N ASN A 70 1.37 8.91 7.70
CA ASN A 70 0.95 10.21 8.19
C ASN A 70 -0.21 10.78 7.36
N ASP A 71 -1.39 10.85 7.98
CA ASP A 71 -2.62 11.32 7.35
C ASP A 71 -2.89 12.75 7.79
N LYS A 72 -2.33 13.71 7.05
CA LYS A 72 -2.48 15.15 7.31
C LYS A 72 -3.69 15.77 6.61
N GLN A 73 -4.38 15.04 5.76
CA GLN A 73 -5.40 15.62 4.90
C GLN A 73 -6.81 15.56 5.51
N LYS A 74 -7.71 16.39 4.99
CA LYS A 74 -9.10 16.42 5.43
C LYS A 74 -9.79 15.11 5.02
N LYS A 75 -10.56 14.56 5.96
CA LYS A 75 -11.39 13.35 5.78
C LYS A 75 -12.17 13.42 4.47
N PHE A 76 -12.10 12.37 3.67
CA PHE A 76 -12.92 12.23 2.46
C PHE A 76 -14.18 11.44 2.78
N LYS A 77 -15.37 12.03 2.57
CA LYS A 77 -16.68 11.36 2.73
C LYS A 77 -16.85 10.59 4.06
N ASN A 78 -16.37 11.16 5.18
CA ASN A 78 -16.39 10.57 6.52
C ASN A 78 -15.52 9.30 6.69
N GLU A 79 -14.67 8.98 5.72
CA GLU A 79 -13.64 7.96 5.88
C GLU A 79 -12.34 8.56 6.40
N GLU A 80 -11.67 7.81 7.26
CA GLU A 80 -10.44 8.20 7.95
C GLU A 80 -9.40 7.10 7.83
N GLY A 81 -8.13 7.50 7.78
CA GLY A 81 -7.02 6.57 7.76
C GLY A 81 -6.70 6.03 6.37
N PHE A 82 -5.96 4.92 6.35
CA PHE A 82 -5.38 4.37 5.12
C PHE A 82 -6.04 3.07 4.71
N ARG A 83 -6.12 2.82 3.40
CA ARG A 83 -6.42 1.48 2.89
C ARG A 83 -5.14 0.78 2.47
N VAL A 84 -4.99 -0.45 2.93
CA VAL A 84 -3.89 -1.32 2.54
C VAL A 84 -4.45 -2.56 1.88
N LEU A 85 -3.91 -2.89 0.70
CA LEU A 85 -4.16 -4.13 -0.02
C LEU A 85 -2.83 -4.85 -0.20
N ILE A 86 -2.83 -6.17 0.01
CA ILE A 86 -1.72 -7.03 -0.36
C ILE A 86 -2.26 -8.01 -1.40
N HIS A 87 -1.59 -8.10 -2.54
CA HIS A 87 -2.05 -8.83 -3.72
C HIS A 87 -0.86 -9.50 -4.42
N ASP A 88 -1.15 -10.39 -5.37
CA ASP A 88 -0.11 -10.99 -6.22
C ASP A 88 0.46 -9.92 -7.19
N PRO A 89 1.77 -9.92 -7.50
CA PRO A 89 2.36 -8.97 -8.43
C PRO A 89 1.76 -9.00 -9.84
N GLY A 90 1.17 -10.12 -10.26
CA GLY A 90 0.48 -10.25 -11.55
C GLY A 90 -0.97 -9.75 -11.54
N ASP A 91 -1.53 -9.46 -10.37
CA ASP A 91 -2.91 -9.00 -10.22
C ASP A 91 -3.02 -7.48 -10.38
N ASP A 92 -4.10 -7.03 -11.04
CA ASP A 92 -4.54 -5.64 -11.05
C ASP A 92 -5.09 -5.24 -9.67
N PRO A 93 -4.46 -4.30 -8.93
CA PRO A 93 -4.87 -3.96 -7.58
C PRO A 93 -6.12 -3.10 -7.57
N ARG A 94 -7.27 -3.78 -7.55
CA ARG A 94 -8.60 -3.15 -7.49
C ARG A 94 -8.96 -2.73 -6.08
N LEU A 95 -8.41 -1.61 -5.62
CA LEU A 95 -8.86 -0.91 -4.42
C LEU A 95 -10.12 -0.10 -4.72
N MET A 96 -11.24 -0.45 -4.08
CA MET A 96 -12.49 0.32 -4.14
C MET A 96 -12.89 0.82 -2.76
N VAL A 97 -13.62 1.93 -2.70
CA VAL A 97 -14.11 2.58 -1.47
C VAL A 97 -15.01 1.68 -0.60
N ARG A 98 -15.49 0.53 -1.08
CA ARG A 98 -16.33 -0.37 -0.26
C ARG A 98 -15.90 -1.83 -0.21
N THR A 99 -14.83 -2.19 -0.92
CA THR A 99 -14.40 -3.60 -1.01
C THR A 99 -12.89 -3.71 -1.15
N HIS A 100 -12.33 -4.75 -0.53
CA HIS A 100 -10.93 -5.17 -0.56
C HIS A 100 -9.97 -4.21 0.15
N GLY A 101 -9.14 -4.79 1.03
CA GLY A 101 -8.18 -4.07 1.85
C GLY A 101 -8.62 -3.83 3.29
N SER A 102 -7.67 -3.31 4.08
CA SER A 102 -7.81 -3.10 5.52
C SER A 102 -7.64 -1.63 5.87
N SER A 103 -8.58 -1.05 6.62
CA SER A 103 -8.52 0.35 7.07
C SER A 103 -7.60 0.52 8.29
N ILE A 104 -6.55 1.34 8.17
CA ILE A 104 -5.65 1.69 9.29
C ILE A 104 -6.08 3.04 9.84
N ILE A 105 -6.70 3.03 11.02
CA ILE A 105 -7.15 4.24 11.71
C ILE A 105 -5.93 4.94 12.35
N GLN A 106 -5.94 6.28 12.33
CA GLN A 106 -4.89 7.08 12.93
C GLN A 106 -4.62 6.70 14.39
N ARG A 107 -3.36 6.87 14.83
CA ARG A 107 -2.87 6.68 16.22
C ARG A 107 -2.85 5.24 16.74
N HIS A 108 -3.21 4.25 15.92
CA HIS A 108 -3.11 2.84 16.27
C HIS A 108 -2.10 2.13 15.37
N GLY A 109 -1.21 1.34 15.97
CA GLY A 109 -0.38 0.39 15.24
C GLY A 109 -1.25 -0.79 14.76
N ARG A 110 -1.09 -1.19 13.51
CA ARG A 110 -1.78 -2.37 12.96
C ARG A 110 -0.76 -3.41 12.49
N ASP A 111 -0.80 -4.58 13.11
CA ASP A 111 -0.06 -5.76 12.67
C ASP A 111 -0.93 -6.52 11.64
N VAL A 112 -0.41 -6.65 10.42
CA VAL A 112 -1.06 -7.39 9.34
C VAL A 112 -0.22 -8.61 9.02
N ARG A 113 -0.80 -9.79 9.24
CA ARG A 113 -0.14 -11.08 8.99
C ARG A 113 -0.84 -11.80 7.86
N MET A 114 -0.05 -12.41 6.99
CA MET A 114 -0.55 -13.16 5.84
C MET A 114 -0.27 -14.64 5.98
N VAL A 115 -1.23 -15.44 5.54
CA VAL A 115 -1.06 -16.87 5.30
C VAL A 115 -1.44 -17.11 3.85
N LEU A 116 -0.48 -17.54 3.04
CA LEU A 116 -0.71 -17.88 1.64
C LEU A 116 -1.32 -19.28 1.57
N LYS A 117 -2.41 -19.41 0.82
CA LYS A 117 -3.03 -20.70 0.52
C LYS A 117 -3.13 -20.84 -1.00
N GLU A 118 -2.34 -21.75 -1.55
CA GLU A 118 -2.50 -22.14 -2.95
C GLU A 118 -3.83 -22.90 -3.10
N VAL A 119 -4.70 -22.42 -3.97
CA VAL A 119 -5.92 -23.14 -4.34
C VAL A 119 -5.69 -23.73 -5.72
N ARG A 120 -5.31 -25.01 -5.75
CA ARG A 120 -5.29 -25.76 -7.00
C ARG A 120 -6.73 -26.13 -7.34
N GLY A 121 -7.20 -25.72 -8.52
CA GLY A 121 -8.45 -26.23 -9.07
C GLY A 121 -8.38 -27.75 -9.13
N GLN A 122 -9.38 -28.44 -8.60
CA GLN A 122 -9.59 -29.84 -8.98
C GLN A 122 -9.87 -29.87 -10.49
N PRO A 123 -9.29 -30.84 -11.23
CA PRO A 123 -9.44 -30.94 -12.67
C PRO A 123 -10.91 -31.06 -13.11
#